data_AF-A0A511X4M7-F1
#
_entry.id   AF-A0A511X4M7-F1
#
_cell.length_a   1.000
_cell.length_b   1.000
_cell.length_c   1.000
_cell.angle_alpha   90.00
_cell.angle_beta   90.00
_cell.angle_gamma   90.00
#
_symmetry.space_group_name_H-M   'P 1'
#
loop_
_entity.id
_entity.type
_entity.pdbx_description
1 polymer ?
#
loop_
_entity_poly.entity_id
_entity_poly.type
_entity_poly.pdbx_seq_one_letter_code
_entity_poly.pdbx_strand_id
1 'polypeptide(L)'
;MKKVILLFFITLIVITIMYKSGPEPSLRGFYQTETIDRYLVQLSFQPEDSSFVQYIDSREVDRGTYQLKKGNEYHLNGNMQNIELALNKDNSFDIVIEKINNGEPILLMNTSLIPAYSSTEFDDVDEYKDLLSEN
;
A
#
# COMPACT_ATOMS: atom_id res chain seq x y z
N MET A 1 5.35 -50.07 -19.16
CA MET A 1 4.16 -49.20 -19.22
C MET A 1 3.71 -48.73 -17.84
N LYS A 2 3.34 -49.60 -16.89
CA LYS A 2 2.91 -49.20 -15.53
C LYS A 2 3.89 -48.28 -14.77
N LYS A 3 5.21 -48.55 -14.86
CA LYS A 3 6.27 -47.73 -14.23
C LYS A 3 6.44 -46.34 -14.88
N VAL A 4 6.16 -46.23 -16.18
CA VAL A 4 6.26 -44.96 -16.93
C VAL A 4 5.06 -44.06 -16.59
N ILE A 5 3.87 -44.65 -16.47
CA ILE A 5 2.66 -43.95 -16.04
C ILE A 5 2.81 -43.44 -14.60
N LEU A 6 3.38 -44.26 -13.70
CA LEU A 6 3.63 -43.85 -12.31
C LEU A 6 4.61 -42.67 -12.23
N LEU A 7 5.68 -42.68 -13.04
CA LEU A 7 6.65 -41.58 -13.09
C LEU A 7 5.99 -40.27 -13.54
N PHE A 8 5.09 -40.35 -14.54
CA PHE A 8 4.38 -39.20 -15.08
C PHE A 8 3.43 -38.57 -14.05
N PHE A 9 2.74 -39.40 -13.25
CA PHE A 9 1.90 -38.92 -12.15
C PHE A 9 2.71 -38.24 -11.04
N ILE A 10 3.89 -38.78 -10.70
CA ILE A 10 4.78 -38.18 -9.71
C ILE A 10 5.28 -36.81 -10.18
N THR A 11 5.68 -36.68 -11.45
CA THR A 11 6.11 -35.38 -11.99
C THR A 11 4.97 -34.37 -12.05
N LEU A 12 3.73 -34.79 -12.34
CA LEU A 12 2.57 -33.90 -12.36
C LEU A 12 2.24 -33.37 -10.95
N ILE A 13 2.39 -34.21 -9.92
CA ILE A 13 2.21 -33.81 -8.52
C ILE A 13 3.28 -32.80 -8.09
N VAL A 14 4.54 -33.00 -8.48
CA VAL A 14 5.63 -32.04 -8.18
C VAL A 14 5.39 -30.68 -8.84
N ILE A 15 4.95 -30.67 -10.11
CA ILE A 15 4.64 -29.42 -10.85
C ILE A 15 3.46 -28.67 -10.21
N THR A 16 2.43 -29.40 -9.75
CA THR A 16 1.25 -28.79 -9.10
C THR A 16 1.56 -28.27 -7.69
N ILE A 17 2.47 -28.91 -6.94
CA ILE A 17 2.95 -28.40 -5.66
C ILE A 17 3.81 -27.15 -5.83
N MET A 18 4.64 -27.08 -6.89
CA MET A 18 5.47 -25.91 -7.17
C MET A 18 4.70 -24.67 -7.67
N TYR A 19 3.43 -24.83 -8.08
CA TYR A 19 2.58 -23.70 -8.48
C TYR A 19 2.00 -22.93 -7.28
N LYS A 20 2.34 -23.31 -6.05
CA LYS A 20 1.98 -22.54 -4.87
C LYS A 20 2.97 -21.39 -4.64
N SER A 21 2.38 -20.19 -4.62
CA SER A 21 2.88 -18.96 -4.01
C SER A 21 3.87 -18.17 -4.87
N GLY A 22 3.35 -17.19 -5.59
CA GLY A 22 4.13 -15.98 -5.87
C GLY A 22 4.57 -15.32 -4.56
N PRO A 23 5.50 -14.35 -4.61
CA PRO A 23 5.94 -13.65 -3.41
C PRO A 23 4.73 -13.10 -2.66
N GLU A 24 4.74 -13.23 -1.33
CA GLU A 24 3.71 -12.60 -0.52
C GLU A 24 3.73 -11.08 -0.76
N PRO A 25 2.56 -10.43 -0.81
CA PRO A 25 2.47 -8.99 -0.95
C PRO A 25 3.24 -8.32 0.18
N SER A 26 4.08 -7.35 -0.16
CA SER A 26 4.82 -6.55 0.81
C SER A 26 4.56 -5.07 0.53
N LEU A 27 4.51 -4.27 1.59
CA LEU A 27 4.23 -2.84 1.48
C LEU A 27 5.42 -2.12 0.84
N ARG A 28 5.29 -1.74 -0.44
CA ARG A 28 6.34 -1.08 -1.22
C ARG A 28 5.79 -0.37 -2.44
N GLY A 29 6.49 0.63 -2.92
CA GLY A 29 6.15 1.31 -4.17
C GLY A 29 5.08 2.37 -3.97
N PHE A 30 4.24 2.59 -4.98
CA PHE A 30 3.28 3.68 -5.02
C PHE A 30 1.85 3.15 -5.03
N TYR A 31 1.01 3.72 -4.18
CA TYR A 31 -0.39 3.37 -3.99
C TYR A 31 -1.24 4.61 -4.18
N GLN A 32 -2.41 4.45 -4.77
CA GLN A 32 -3.32 5.55 -5.05
C GLN A 32 -4.77 5.09 -5.00
N THR A 33 -5.65 6.02 -4.66
CA THR A 33 -7.10 5.84 -4.71
C THR A 33 -7.63 6.06 -6.13
N GLU A 34 -8.86 5.66 -6.40
CA GLU A 34 -9.67 6.40 -7.38
C GLU A 34 -9.97 7.81 -6.83
N THR A 35 -10.43 8.74 -7.67
CA THR A 35 -10.84 10.06 -7.16
C THR A 35 -12.02 9.88 -6.20
N ILE A 36 -11.86 10.33 -4.95
CA ILE A 36 -12.88 10.26 -3.90
C ILE A 36 -13.28 11.67 -3.55
N ASP A 37 -14.58 11.94 -3.72
CA ASP A 37 -15.12 13.30 -3.81
C ASP A 37 -14.40 14.10 -4.92
N ARG A 38 -13.36 14.85 -4.55
CA ARG A 38 -12.49 15.60 -5.48
C ARG A 38 -10.99 15.34 -5.29
N TYR A 39 -10.63 14.51 -4.32
CA TYR A 39 -9.26 14.30 -3.88
C TYR A 39 -8.69 13.01 -4.44
N LEU A 40 -7.38 13.05 -4.70
CA LEU A 40 -6.56 11.91 -5.02
C LEU A 40 -5.58 11.65 -3.87
N VAL A 41 -5.78 10.58 -3.11
CA VAL A 41 -4.88 10.21 -2.02
C VAL A 41 -3.84 9.23 -2.53
N GLN A 42 -2.58 9.49 -2.20
CA GLN A 42 -1.44 8.71 -2.67
C GLN A 42 -0.50 8.39 -1.50
N LEU A 43 0.08 7.19 -1.50
CA LEU A 43 1.16 6.83 -0.58
C LEU A 43 2.32 6.22 -1.37
N SER A 44 3.53 6.66 -1.03
CA SER A 44 4.78 6.14 -1.55
C SER A 44 5.54 5.48 -0.40
N PHE A 45 5.86 4.20 -0.52
CA PHE A 45 6.60 3.42 0.48
C PHE A 45 7.99 3.07 -0.01
N GLN A 46 8.99 3.37 0.80
CA GLN A 46 10.42 3.13 0.55
C GLN A 46 10.90 1.94 1.40
N PRO A 47 11.15 0.77 0.80
CA PRO A 47 11.63 -0.40 1.56
C PRO A 47 13.04 -0.26 2.12
N GLU A 48 13.88 0.56 1.49
CA GLU A 48 15.30 0.68 1.82
C GLU A 48 15.54 1.27 3.21
N ASP A 49 14.67 2.18 3.65
CA ASP A 49 14.75 2.87 4.93
C ASP A 49 13.46 2.75 5.77
N SER A 50 12.49 1.94 5.31
CA SER A 50 11.19 1.77 5.95
C SER A 50 10.45 3.10 6.14
N SER A 51 10.56 4.01 5.17
CA SER A 51 9.88 5.30 5.17
C SER A 51 8.67 5.35 4.24
N PHE A 52 7.78 6.30 4.50
CA PHE A 52 6.66 6.60 3.61
C PHE A 52 6.47 8.10 3.43
N VAL A 53 5.83 8.45 2.33
CA VAL A 53 5.33 9.81 2.06
C VAL A 53 3.88 9.71 1.61
N GLN A 54 3.01 10.53 2.19
CA GLN A 54 1.61 10.66 1.83
C GLN A 54 1.40 11.95 1.04
N TYR A 55 0.65 11.84 -0.05
CA TYR A 55 0.21 12.97 -0.84
C TYR A 55 -1.32 13.04 -0.93
N ILE A 56 -1.83 14.25 -1.06
CA ILE A 56 -3.19 14.53 -1.51
C ILE A 56 -3.08 15.49 -2.69
N ASP A 57 -3.60 15.09 -3.84
CA ASP A 57 -3.47 15.83 -5.10
C ASP A 57 -2.02 16.27 -5.39
N SER A 58 -1.07 15.32 -5.25
CA SER A 58 0.38 15.52 -5.46
C SER A 58 1.09 16.45 -4.47
N ARG A 59 0.42 16.94 -3.42
CA ARG A 59 1.04 17.74 -2.35
C ARG A 59 1.44 16.85 -1.19
N GLU A 60 2.69 16.96 -0.76
CA GLU A 60 3.19 16.20 0.38
C GLU A 60 2.54 16.71 1.67
N VAL A 61 1.67 15.89 2.25
CA VAL A 61 0.91 16.25 3.45
C VAL A 61 1.43 15.55 4.69
N ASP A 62 2.04 14.38 4.55
CA ASP A 62 2.65 13.67 5.66
C ASP A 62 3.84 12.83 5.19
N ARG A 63 4.72 12.49 6.12
CA ARG A 63 5.83 11.57 5.94
C ARG A 63 6.23 10.95 7.25
N GLY A 64 6.87 9.80 7.19
CA GLY A 64 7.38 9.16 8.39
C GLY A 64 7.96 7.80 8.12
N THR A 65 7.84 6.91 9.11
CA THR A 65 8.33 5.54 9.03
C THR A 65 7.20 4.54 9.18
N TYR A 66 7.40 3.31 8.70
CA TYR A 66 6.43 2.24 8.89
C TYR A 66 7.10 0.98 9.44
N GLN A 67 6.31 0.18 10.15
CA GLN A 67 6.76 -1.05 10.78
C GLN A 67 5.72 -2.15 10.61
N LEU A 68 6.16 -3.35 10.25
CA LEU A 68 5.32 -4.53 10.25
C LEU A 68 5.05 -4.96 11.69
N LYS A 69 3.78 -5.08 12.09
CA LYS A 69 3.40 -5.59 13.41
C LYS A 69 3.30 -7.11 13.40
N LYS A 70 2.34 -7.65 12.65
CA LYS A 70 2.03 -9.08 12.61
C LYS A 70 1.34 -9.43 11.30
N GLY A 71 1.79 -10.49 10.64
CA GLY A 71 1.17 -10.96 9.39
C GLY A 71 1.30 -9.90 8.29
N ASN A 72 0.18 -9.28 7.93
CA ASN A 72 0.05 -8.23 6.92
C ASN A 72 -0.36 -6.87 7.53
N GLU A 73 -0.32 -6.72 8.86
CA GLU A 73 -0.67 -5.48 9.56
C GLU A 73 0.56 -4.58 9.72
N TYR A 74 0.41 -3.31 9.36
CA TYR A 74 1.45 -2.30 9.41
C TYR A 74 1.02 -1.10 10.25
N HIS A 75 1.99 -0.56 10.99
CA HIS A 75 1.91 0.73 11.65
C HIS A 75 2.68 1.76 10.83
N LEU A 76 2.04 2.87 10.45
CA LEU A 76 2.70 4.04 9.89
C LEU A 76 2.75 5.09 10.99
N ASN A 77 3.96 5.54 11.31
CA ASN A 77 4.24 6.62 12.23
C ASN A 77 4.64 7.86 11.42
N GLY A 78 3.65 8.71 11.13
CA GLY A 78 3.80 9.95 10.40
C GLY A 78 4.06 11.15 11.31
N ASN A 79 4.50 12.24 10.72
CA ASN A 79 4.69 13.51 11.41
C ASN A 79 3.35 14.18 11.74
N MET A 80 2.31 13.93 10.93
CA MET A 80 0.98 14.50 11.10
C MET A 80 0.02 13.51 11.77
N GLN A 81 0.05 12.24 11.37
CA GLN A 81 -0.86 11.22 11.88
C GLN A 81 -0.22 9.83 11.96
N ASN A 82 -0.83 8.95 12.75
CA ASN A 82 -0.50 7.53 12.76
C ASN A 82 -1.58 6.74 12.04
N ILE A 83 -1.19 5.80 11.18
CA ILE A 83 -2.13 4.98 10.41
C ILE A 83 -1.88 3.51 10.72
N GLU A 84 -2.95 2.78 11.02
CA GLU A 84 -2.95 1.32 11.06
C GLU A 84 -3.57 0.80 9.77
N LEU A 85 -2.89 -0.11 9.08
CA LEU A 85 -3.41 -0.71 7.85
C LEU A 85 -3.12 -2.20 7.78
N ALA A 86 -3.94 -2.92 7.02
CA ALA A 86 -3.73 -4.33 6.70
C ALA A 86 -3.58 -4.48 5.18
N LEU A 87 -2.46 -5.04 4.74
CA LEU A 87 -2.16 -5.24 3.32
C LEU A 87 -2.90 -6.48 2.78
N ASN A 88 -3.81 -6.25 1.85
CA ASN A 88 -4.59 -7.30 1.21
C ASN A 88 -3.75 -8.14 0.23
N LYS A 89 -4.26 -9.32 -0.13
CA LYS A 89 -3.60 -10.27 -1.04
C LYS A 89 -3.38 -9.72 -2.46
N ASP A 90 -4.18 -8.73 -2.84
CA ASP A 90 -4.14 -8.06 -4.13
C ASP A 90 -3.27 -6.78 -4.13
N ASN A 91 -2.43 -6.59 -3.11
CA ASN A 91 -1.61 -5.37 -2.91
C ASN A 91 -2.46 -4.10 -2.81
N SER A 92 -3.56 -4.17 -2.08
CA SER A 92 -4.38 -3.02 -1.70
C SER A 92 -4.50 -2.89 -0.18
N PHE A 93 -4.95 -1.75 0.31
CA PHE A 93 -5.32 -1.57 1.71
C PHE A 93 -6.29 -0.41 1.86
N ASP A 94 -7.01 -0.38 2.98
CA ASP A 94 -7.89 0.71 3.33
C ASP A 94 -7.24 1.62 4.38
N ILE A 95 -7.48 2.94 4.27
CA ILE A 95 -7.18 3.92 5.32
C ILE A 95 -8.42 4.79 5.58
N VAL A 96 -8.46 5.48 6.72
CA VAL A 96 -9.52 6.42 7.03
C VAL A 96 -8.93 7.83 7.11
N ILE A 97 -9.51 8.77 6.36
CA ILE A 97 -9.22 10.20 6.47
C ILE A 97 -10.57 10.91 6.62
N GLU A 98 -10.88 11.33 7.85
CA GLU A 98 -12.23 11.76 8.24
C GLU A 98 -12.77 12.87 7.34
N LYS A 99 -11.96 13.89 7.05
CA LYS A 99 -12.35 15.06 6.26
C LYS A 99 -12.44 14.80 4.75
N ILE A 100 -11.96 13.67 4.25
CA ILE A 100 -12.00 13.33 2.81
C ILE A 100 -13.20 12.45 2.48
N ASN A 101 -13.50 11.47 3.34
CA ASN A 101 -14.54 10.47 3.06
C ASN A 101 -15.52 10.29 4.22
N ASN A 102 -15.75 11.34 5.02
CA ASN A 102 -16.67 11.33 6.17
C ASN A 102 -16.42 10.19 7.17
N GLY A 103 -15.16 9.82 7.36
CA GLY A 103 -14.75 8.71 8.24
C GLY A 103 -14.92 7.32 7.63
N GLU A 104 -15.45 7.20 6.41
CA GLU A 104 -15.54 5.92 5.71
C GLU A 104 -14.18 5.50 5.14
N PRO A 105 -13.84 4.20 5.14
CA PRO A 105 -12.60 3.69 4.59
C PRO A 105 -12.41 4.04 3.11
N ILE A 106 -11.17 4.31 2.75
CA ILE A 106 -10.70 4.67 1.41
C ILE A 106 -9.74 3.58 0.93
N LEU A 107 -10.07 2.94 -0.19
CA LEU A 107 -9.24 1.90 -0.80
C LEU A 107 -8.07 2.50 -1.60
N LEU A 108 -6.87 2.07 -1.29
CA LEU A 108 -5.66 2.34 -2.07
C LEU A 108 -5.17 1.09 -2.77
N MET A 109 -4.91 1.21 -4.06
CA MET A 109 -4.37 0.14 -4.89
C MET A 109 -2.92 0.41 -5.27
N ASN A 110 -2.08 -0.61 -5.28
CA ASN A 110 -0.72 -0.49 -5.81
C ASN A 110 -0.76 -0.17 -7.31
N THR A 111 -0.21 0.97 -7.70
CA THR A 111 -0.12 1.40 -9.10
C THR A 111 1.29 1.22 -9.67
N SER A 112 2.30 1.11 -8.80
CA SER A 112 3.69 0.89 -9.17
C SER A 112 4.45 0.20 -8.05
N LEU A 113 5.40 -0.68 -8.41
CA LEU A 113 6.36 -1.26 -7.46
C LEU A 113 7.53 -0.32 -7.16
N ILE A 114 7.68 0.75 -7.94
CA ILE A 114 8.71 1.77 -7.78
C ILE A 114 8.10 2.94 -7.01
N PRO A 115 8.71 3.38 -5.88
CA PRO A 115 8.24 4.55 -5.15
C PRO A 115 8.36 5.81 -6.02
N ALA A 116 7.37 6.70 -5.94
CA ALA A 116 7.37 7.97 -6.64
C ALA A 116 7.39 9.14 -5.65
N TYR A 117 7.94 10.27 -6.10
CA TYR A 117 7.96 11.51 -5.33
C TYR A 117 7.48 12.66 -6.21
N SER A 118 6.71 13.56 -5.61
CA SER A 118 6.43 14.86 -6.21
C SER A 118 7.62 15.78 -5.96
N SER A 119 8.17 16.38 -7.02
CA SER A 119 9.22 17.42 -6.93
C SER A 119 8.64 18.83 -7.04
N THR A 120 7.32 18.96 -7.15
CA THR A 120 6.64 20.23 -7.33
C THR A 120 6.39 20.88 -5.98
N GLU A 121 6.81 22.14 -5.85
CA GLU A 121 6.45 22.98 -4.71
C GLU A 121 5.09 23.61 -4.96
N PHE A 122 4.25 23.63 -3.93
CA PHE A 122 2.92 24.22 -3.97
C PHE A 122 2.76 25.20 -2.81
N ASP A 123 2.09 26.33 -3.06
CA ASP A 123 1.89 27.37 -2.04
C ASP A 123 0.71 27.05 -1.08
N ASP A 124 -0.10 26.04 -1.41
CA ASP A 124 -1.33 25.66 -0.71
C ASP A 124 -1.20 24.36 0.10
N VAL A 125 0.02 23.84 0.32
CA VAL A 125 0.24 22.55 1.02
C VAL A 125 -0.42 22.50 2.40
N ASP A 126 -0.41 23.61 3.13
CA ASP A 126 -0.97 23.64 4.48
C ASP A 126 -2.50 23.44 4.49
N GLU A 127 -3.22 23.90 3.46
CA GLU A 127 -4.67 23.61 3.30
C GLU A 127 -4.93 22.10 3.17
N TYR A 128 -4.01 21.37 2.53
CA TYR A 128 -4.14 19.92 2.37
C TYR A 128 -3.69 19.15 3.61
N LYS A 129 -2.75 19.68 4.40
CA LYS A 129 -2.40 19.11 5.71
C LYS A 129 -3.55 19.18 6.70
N ASP A 130 -4.36 20.23 6.63
CA ASP A 130 -5.54 20.39 7.48
C ASP A 130 -6.57 19.28 7.27
N LEU A 131 -6.56 18.60 6.11
CA LEU A 131 -7.38 17.42 5.82
C LEU A 131 -7.02 16.20 6.70
N LEU A 132 -5.78 16.15 7.22
CA LEU A 132 -5.30 15.07 8.09
C LEU A 132 -5.47 15.38 9.58
N SER A 133 -5.82 16.61 9.95
CA SER A 133 -5.94 17.00 11.34
C SER A 133 -7.22 16.43 11.96
N GLU A 134 -7.11 15.82 13.14
CA GLU A 134 -8.27 15.44 13.97
C GLU A 134 -9.06 16.71 14.36
N ASN A 135 -10.39 16.59 14.42
CA ASN A 135 -11.27 17.67 14.90
C ASN A 135 -11.30 17.77 16.43
#